data_AF-A0A1C5LYW9-F1
#
_entry.id   AF-A0A1C5LYW9-F1
#
_cell.length_a   1.000
_cell.length_b   1.000
_cell.length_c   1.000
_cell.angle_alpha   90.00
_cell.angle_beta   90.00
_cell.angle_gamma   90.00
#
_symmetry.space_group_name_H-M   'P 1'
#
loop_
_entity.id
_entity.type
_entity.pdbx_description
1 polymer ?
#
loop_
_entity_poly.entity_id
_entity_poly.type
_entity_poly.pdbx_seq_one_letter_code
_entity_poly.pdbx_strand_id
1 'polypeptide(L)'
;MNTIYFWEDTAKVLDEVRRVLKDGGNFICTFYTKGYLDKLPYCDTGFDKFTPQQVRSMARERGFHDVKVKILSDCKAYCLIGTKIEGE
;
A
#
# COMPACT_ATOMS: atom_id res chain seq x y z
N MET A 1 -12.66 -3.32 -6.37
CA MET A 1 -11.61 -2.48 -5.75
C MET A 1 -10.47 -3.42 -5.39
N ASN A 2 -9.27 -3.25 -5.96
CA ASN A 2 -8.12 -4.08 -5.59
C ASN A 2 -7.45 -3.43 -4.37
N THR A 3 -7.51 -4.10 -3.24
CA THR A 3 -6.92 -3.64 -1.98
C THR A 3 -5.70 -4.49 -1.69
N ILE A 4 -4.64 -3.87 -1.17
CA ILE A 4 -3.32 -4.47 -0.91
C ILE A 4 -3.35 -5.82 -0.19
N TYR A 5 -4.39 -6.13 0.57
CA TYR A 5 -4.56 -7.40 1.29
C TYR A 5 -4.81 -8.60 0.37
N PHE A 6 -5.40 -8.39 -0.80
CA PHE A 6 -5.68 -9.47 -1.76
C PHE A 6 -4.49 -9.79 -2.67
N TRP A 7 -3.33 -9.15 -2.46
CA TRP A 7 -2.14 -9.41 -3.26
C TRP A 7 -1.38 -10.59 -2.68
N GLU A 8 -1.25 -11.65 -3.49
CA GLU A 8 -0.50 -12.86 -3.11
C GLU A 8 0.97 -12.55 -2.79
N ASP A 9 1.57 -11.63 -3.54
CA ASP A 9 2.94 -11.16 -3.32
C ASP A 9 2.98 -9.63 -3.44
N THR A 10 2.81 -8.95 -2.31
CA THR A 10 2.75 -7.48 -2.26
C THR A 10 4.00 -6.83 -2.83
N ALA A 11 5.18 -7.45 -2.64
CA ALA A 11 6.43 -6.94 -3.15
C ALA A 11 6.46 -6.97 -4.69
N LYS A 12 6.13 -8.10 -5.31
CA LYS A 12 6.08 -8.22 -6.77
C LYS A 12 5.04 -7.29 -7.39
N VAL A 13 3.88 -7.13 -6.75
CA VAL A 13 2.86 -6.21 -7.26
C VAL A 13 3.37 -4.76 -7.22
N LEU A 14 4.04 -4.35 -6.14
CA LEU A 14 4.65 -3.01 -6.07
C LEU A 14 5.75 -2.80 -7.12
N ASP A 15 6.58 -3.82 -7.36
CA ASP A 15 7.61 -3.79 -8.42
C ASP A 15 6.98 -3.64 -9.81
N GLU A 16 5.91 -4.38 -10.10
CA GLU A 16 5.18 -4.26 -11.38
C GLU A 16 4.48 -2.91 -11.53
N VAL A 17 3.86 -2.39 -10.46
CA VAL A 17 3.26 -1.05 -10.47
C VAL A 17 4.31 0.02 -10.75
N ARG A 18 5.48 -0.06 -10.10
CA ARG A 18 6.60 0.84 -10.41
C ARG A 18 7.08 0.67 -11.85
N ARG A 19 7.20 -0.56 -12.36
CA ARG A 19 7.67 -0.83 -13.73
C ARG A 19 6.78 -0.15 -14.78
N VAL A 20 5.45 -0.19 -14.60
CA VAL A 20 4.49 0.37 -15.58
C VAL A 20 4.24 1.87 -15.41
N LEU A 21 4.54 2.44 -14.24
CA LEU A 21 4.45 3.88 -14.03
C LEU A 21 5.50 4.62 -14.87
N LYS A 22 5.09 5.77 -15.41
CA LYS A 22 6.03 6.73 -15.99
C LYS A 22 6.85 7.39 -14.89
N ASP A 23 8.03 7.86 -15.24
CA ASP A 23 8.82 8.72 -14.35
C ASP A 23 8.01 9.95 -13.91
N GLY A 24 8.13 10.33 -12.64
CA GLY A 24 7.29 11.33 -11.97
C GLY A 24 5.83 10.90 -11.71
N GLY A 25 5.45 9.68 -12.08
CA GLY A 25 4.10 9.15 -11.89
C GLY A 25 3.78 8.82 -10.43
N ASN A 26 2.53 9.04 -10.02
CA ASN A 26 2.07 8.73 -8.67
C ASN A 26 1.37 7.38 -8.59
N PHE A 27 1.81 6.54 -7.67
CA PHE A 27 1.06 5.38 -7.19
C PHE A 27 0.16 5.80 -6.01
N ILE A 28 -1.13 5.47 -6.12
CA ILE A 28 -2.13 5.75 -5.08
C ILE A 28 -2.77 4.42 -4.67
N CYS A 29 -2.71 4.08 -3.39
CA CYS A 29 -3.28 2.84 -2.84
C CYS A 29 -4.10 3.12 -1.59
N THR A 30 -5.41 2.84 -1.65
CA THR A 30 -6.31 2.97 -0.51
C THR A 30 -6.54 1.62 0.16
N PHE A 31 -6.53 1.60 1.49
CA PHE A 31 -6.59 0.35 2.25
C PHE A 31 -7.12 0.51 3.67
N TYR A 32 -7.66 -0.57 4.23
CA TYR A 32 -8.17 -0.65 5.62
C TYR A 32 -7.18 -1.24 6.60
N THR A 33 -6.76 -0.54 7.66
CA THR A 33 -5.65 -1.03 8.50
C THR A 33 -5.87 -2.41 9.09
N LYS A 34 -4.77 -3.11 9.38
CA LYS A 34 -4.77 -4.33 10.19
C LYS A 34 -5.64 -4.18 11.45
N GLY A 35 -5.50 -3.08 12.19
CA GLY A 35 -6.29 -2.84 13.41
C GLY A 35 -7.80 -2.71 13.19
N TYR A 36 -8.25 -2.32 12.00
CA TYR A 36 -9.67 -2.35 11.64
C TYR A 36 -10.11 -3.73 11.17
N LEU A 37 -9.32 -4.37 10.30
CA LEU A 37 -9.64 -5.68 9.75
C LEU A 37 -9.66 -6.79 10.82
N ASP A 38 -8.80 -6.70 11.84
CA ASP A 38 -8.80 -7.64 12.97
C ASP A 38 -10.08 -7.57 13.82
N LYS A 39 -10.89 -6.52 13.68
CA LYS A 39 -12.18 -6.38 14.38
C LYS A 39 -13.35 -6.99 13.60
N LEU A 40 -13.12 -7.42 12.37
CA LEU A 40 -14.15 -7.96 11.50
C LEU A 40 -14.16 -9.50 11.59
N PRO A 41 -15.32 -10.13 11.85
CA PRO A 41 -15.41 -11.56 12.16
C PRO A 41 -15.14 -12.51 10.97
N TYR A 42 -14.94 -11.96 9.78
CA TYR A 42 -14.69 -12.71 8.52
C TYR A 42 -13.30 -12.43 7.95
N CYS A 43 -12.44 -11.76 8.71
CA CYS A 43 -11.11 -11.35 8.25
C CYS A 43 -9.98 -12.18 8.86
N ASP A 44 -10.27 -13.34 9.45
CA ASP A 44 -9.28 -14.08 10.25
C ASP A 44 -8.24 -14.85 9.42
N THR A 45 -8.53 -15.19 8.16
CA THR A 45 -7.63 -15.95 7.29
C THR A 45 -7.75 -15.54 5.82
N GLY A 46 -6.74 -15.88 5.01
CA GLY A 46 -6.80 -15.77 3.54
C GLY A 46 -6.22 -14.49 2.92
N PHE A 47 -5.63 -13.59 3.73
CA PHE A 47 -4.94 -12.41 3.23
C PHE A 47 -3.99 -11.82 4.28
N ASP A 48 -2.94 -11.14 3.81
CA ASP A 48 -2.05 -10.37 4.67
C ASP A 48 -2.73 -9.08 5.13
N LYS A 49 -2.43 -8.65 6.34
CA LYS A 49 -2.96 -7.40 6.92
C LYS A 49 -1.80 -6.49 7.27
N PHE A 50 -1.92 -5.23 6.89
CA PHE A 50 -0.83 -4.26 7.05
C PHE A 50 -1.25 -3.05 7.89
N THR A 51 -0.31 -2.53 8.67
CA THR A 51 -0.38 -1.19 9.23
C THR A 51 -0.01 -0.15 8.17
N PRO A 52 -0.44 1.11 8.31
CA PRO A 52 -0.06 2.15 7.36
C PRO A 52 1.46 2.34 7.24
N GLN A 53 2.19 2.12 8.33
CA GLN A 53 3.65 2.17 8.39
C GLN A 53 4.28 1.03 7.58
N GLN A 54 3.76 -0.20 7.69
CA GLN A 54 4.24 -1.33 6.88
C GLN A 54 4.07 -1.07 5.38
N VAL A 55 2.89 -0.60 4.96
CA VAL A 55 2.63 -0.26 3.55
C VAL A 55 3.58 0.84 3.06
N ARG A 56 3.84 1.85 3.90
CA ARG A 56 4.80 2.92 3.59
C ARG A 56 6.24 2.40 3.45
N SER A 57 6.69 1.55 4.35
CA SER A 57 8.04 0.98 4.30
C SER A 57 8.22 0.12 3.05
N MET A 58 7.28 -0.77 2.75
CA MET A 58 7.34 -1.60 1.54
C MET A 58 7.40 -0.75 0.27
N ALA A 59 6.58 0.30 0.17
CA ALA A 59 6.66 1.18 -1.00
C ALA A 59 8.02 1.88 -1.14
N ARG A 60 8.62 2.33 -0.03
CA ARG A 60 9.97 2.94 -0.05
C ARG A 60 11.05 1.95 -0.45
N GLU A 61 11.01 0.73 0.09
CA GLU A 61 11.95 -0.34 -0.26
C GLU A 61 11.88 -0.71 -1.74
N ARG A 62 10.71 -0.57 -2.37
CA ARG A 62 10.50 -0.79 -3.80
C ARG A 62 10.82 0.44 -4.65
N GLY A 63 11.46 1.45 -4.05
CA GLY A 63 11.94 2.64 -4.73
C GLY A 63 10.92 3.75 -4.90
N PHE A 64 9.70 3.66 -4.36
CA PHE A 64 8.81 4.82 -4.38
C PHE A 64 9.37 5.94 -3.50
N HIS A 65 9.43 7.15 -4.03
CA HIS A 65 9.87 8.37 -3.35
C HIS A 65 8.66 9.15 -2.82
N ASP A 66 8.92 10.16 -1.98
CA ASP A 66 7.90 11.05 -1.40
C ASP A 66 6.70 10.33 -0.77
N VAL A 67 6.93 9.11 -0.24
CA VAL A 67 5.85 8.25 0.22
C VAL A 67 5.13 8.86 1.42
N LYS A 68 3.88 9.24 1.19
CA LYS A 68 2.95 9.86 2.13
C LYS A 68 1.81 8.90 2.43
N VAL A 69 1.32 8.98 3.67
CA VAL A 69 0.11 8.29 4.10
C VAL A 69 -0.89 9.36 4.51
N LYS A 70 -2.03 9.40 3.85
CA LYS A 70 -3.18 10.23 4.23
C LYS A 70 -4.19 9.38 5.00
N ILE A 71 -4.72 9.96 6.06
CA ILE A 71 -5.83 9.38 6.81
C ILE A 71 -7.12 9.73 6.05
N LEU A 72 -7.89 8.73 5.63
CA LEU A 72 -9.21 8.93 5.01
C LEU A 72 -10.33 8.80 6.04
N SER A 73 -10.19 7.83 6.95
CA SER A 73 -11.06 7.62 8.10
C SER A 73 -10.21 7.10 9.23
N ASP A 74 -10.22 7.83 10.35
CA ASP A 74 -9.32 7.55 11.47
C ASP A 74 -9.48 6.11 11.97
N CYS A 75 -8.35 5.46 12.26
CA CYS A 75 -8.24 4.06 12.67
C CYS A 75 -8.85 3.03 11.70
N LYS A 76 -9.36 3.44 10.53
CA LYS A 76 -10.04 2.56 9.56
C LYS A 76 -9.35 2.56 8.21
N ALA A 77 -9.39 3.66 7.48
CA ALA A 77 -9.01 3.74 6.07
C ALA A 77 -7.91 4.77 5.83
N TYR A 78 -6.91 4.37 5.06
CA TYR A 78 -5.73 5.17 4.75
C TYR A 78 -5.45 5.13 3.26
N CYS A 79 -4.72 6.13 2.78
CA CYS A 79 -4.30 6.27 1.40
C CYS A 79 -2.80 6.46 1.35
N LEU A 80 -2.08 5.52 0.75
CA LEU A 80 -0.69 5.67 0.38
C LEU A 80 -0.60 6.45 -0.93
N ILE A 81 0.31 7.41 -0.98
CA ILE A 81 0.73 8.09 -2.21
C ILE A 81 2.26 7.98 -2.27
N GLY A 82 2.79 7.42 -3.35
CA GLY A 82 4.23 7.34 -3.60
C GLY A 82 4.54 7.71 -5.05
N THR A 83 5.66 8.39 -5.27
CA THR A 83 6.07 8.86 -6.60
C THR A 83 7.15 7.94 -7.15
N LYS A 84 7.04 7.57 -8.42
CA LYS A 84 8.15 6.94 -9.14
C LYS A 84 9.15 8.01 -9.56
N ILE A 85 10.42 7.80 -9.22
CA ILE A 85 11.56 8.56 -9.74
C ILE A 85 12.55 7.54 -10.32
N GLU A 86 12.95 7.75 -11.57
CA GLU A 86 14.03 7.01 -12.25
C GLU A 86 15.35 7.75 -12.01
N GLY A 87 16.29 7.11 -11.29
CA GLY A 87 17.62 7.65 -11.03
C GLY A 87 17.73 8.49 -9.75
N GLU A 88 18.47 7.94 -8.77
CA GLU A 88 19.34 8.71 -7.89
C GLU A 88 20.79 8.32 -8.22
#